data_AF-A0A736M678-F1
#
_entry.id   AF-A0A736M678-F1
#
_cell.length_a   1.000
_cell.length_b   1.000
_cell.length_c   1.000
_cell.angle_alpha   90.00
_cell.angle_beta   90.00
_cell.angle_gamma   90.00
#
_symmetry.space_group_name_H-M   'P 1'
#
loop_
_entity.id
_entity.type
_entity.pdbx_description
1 polymer ?
#
loop_
_entity_poly.entity_id
_entity_poly.type
_entity_poly.pdbx_seq_one_letter_code
_entity_poly.pdbx_strand_id
1 'polypeptide(L)'
;MDIFILHVWALYNHAVSKFNALMQITHRKFSVIKFRVALRIPVRYVFAWAYIKRLTGLYAKGYRLRACVANANQRCLLPQSSLNYTLTANRREIIEFYSTWGQDTQILQQIDCCAEELRRVAKEVVDAGTPLILAPLHMMSDVAAVIVASRANPIKSTVVVSSNANEWNARARAQGNIDVDYCSVEQNTHGIGLSLATACIDVSEGTRGLIVFADMVPDYSMRSSDKAQDKFLCRMFNRPSYLHNGLIRLSKVTKADVIFFHLYYDQQIKIRVLPAISYKNVRNELPGVIEQAITQFPQDWLLWHQHCLYFINE
;
A
#
# COMPACT_ATOMS: atom_id res chain seq x y z
N MET A 1 -28.64 14.29 -17.33
CA MET A 1 -27.51 13.60 -16.62
C MET A 1 -26.85 14.50 -15.56
N ASP A 2 -27.68 15.35 -14.97
CA ASP A 2 -28.04 15.45 -13.56
C ASP A 2 -26.94 15.76 -12.54
N ILE A 3 -26.97 17.06 -12.19
CA ILE A 3 -26.44 17.77 -11.01
C ILE A 3 -26.53 16.99 -9.68
N PHE A 4 -27.35 15.94 -9.62
CA PHE A 4 -27.42 15.00 -8.52
C PHE A 4 -26.16 14.14 -8.35
N ILE A 5 -25.53 13.68 -9.44
CA ILE A 5 -24.27 12.91 -9.40
C ILE A 5 -23.13 13.78 -8.82
N LEU A 6 -23.13 15.07 -9.15
CA LEU A 6 -22.18 16.07 -8.68
C LEU A 6 -22.27 16.30 -7.15
N HIS A 7 -23.49 16.36 -6.60
CA HIS A 7 -23.69 16.53 -5.15
C HIS A 7 -23.34 15.27 -4.34
N VAL A 8 -23.55 14.09 -4.90
CA VAL A 8 -23.22 12.81 -4.25
C VAL A 8 -21.70 12.65 -4.09
N TRP A 9 -20.93 13.04 -5.12
CA TRP A 9 -19.49 12.89 -5.13
C TRP A 9 -18.73 14.02 -4.39
N ALA A 10 -19.28 15.24 -4.38
CA ALA A 10 -18.78 16.34 -3.55
C ALA A 10 -18.93 16.06 -2.04
N LEU A 11 -20.05 15.44 -1.63
CA LEU A 11 -20.27 15.00 -0.25
C LEU A 11 -19.35 13.83 0.16
N TYR A 12 -19.02 12.94 -0.77
CA TYR A 12 -18.05 11.85 -0.51
C TYR A 12 -16.64 12.39 -0.22
N ASN A 13 -16.15 13.36 -1.00
CA ASN A 13 -14.84 13.97 -0.78
C ASN A 13 -14.77 14.84 0.50
N HIS A 14 -15.89 15.46 0.90
CA HIS A 14 -15.93 16.23 2.15
C HIS A 14 -16.05 15.32 3.38
N ALA A 15 -16.67 14.15 3.24
CA ALA A 15 -16.89 13.19 4.32
C ALA A 15 -15.62 12.39 4.71
N VAL A 16 -14.70 12.11 3.78
CA VAL A 16 -13.57 11.22 4.10
C VAL A 16 -12.48 11.85 4.99
N SER A 17 -12.42 13.19 5.13
CA SER A 17 -11.35 13.83 5.96
C SER A 17 -11.79 14.56 7.24
N LYS A 18 -13.09 14.74 7.49
CA LYS A 18 -13.59 15.45 8.70
C LYS A 18 -14.81 14.82 9.38
N PHE A 19 -15.27 13.65 8.95
CA PHE A 19 -16.63 13.18 9.24
C PHE A 19 -16.71 12.02 10.25
N ASN A 20 -15.79 11.97 11.23
CA ASN A 20 -15.85 10.94 12.27
C ASN A 20 -16.43 11.41 13.62
N ALA A 21 -16.65 12.72 13.84
CA ALA A 21 -17.03 13.19 15.17
C ALA A 21 -18.50 13.63 15.35
N LEU A 22 -19.22 14.11 14.32
CA LEU A 22 -20.48 14.84 14.58
C LEU A 22 -21.75 14.39 13.83
N MET A 23 -21.70 13.39 12.94
CA MET A 23 -22.84 13.08 12.05
C MET A 23 -23.25 11.61 12.08
N GLN A 24 -23.51 11.04 13.26
CA GLN A 24 -23.78 9.61 13.40
C GLN A 24 -25.24 9.14 13.28
N ILE A 25 -26.27 9.98 13.29
CA ILE A 25 -27.65 9.45 13.46
C ILE A 25 -28.59 9.71 12.28
N THR A 26 -28.62 10.90 11.67
CA THR A 26 -29.61 11.23 10.62
C THR A 26 -29.15 10.96 9.18
N HIS A 27 -27.84 10.92 8.90
CA HIS A 27 -27.30 10.75 7.54
C HIS A 27 -27.16 9.30 7.05
N ARG A 28 -27.45 8.31 7.90
CA ARG A 28 -27.15 6.89 7.68
C ARG A 28 -27.98 6.25 6.56
N LYS A 29 -29.22 6.71 6.33
CA LYS A 29 -30.10 6.16 5.26
C LYS A 29 -29.81 6.75 3.88
N PHE A 30 -29.54 8.07 3.81
CA PHE A 30 -29.20 8.75 2.56
C PHE A 30 -27.79 8.42 2.07
N SER A 31 -26.82 8.18 2.97
CA SER A 31 -25.47 7.74 2.58
C SER A 31 -25.48 6.35 1.96
N VAL A 32 -26.31 5.42 2.44
CA VAL A 32 -26.41 4.05 1.92
C VAL A 32 -27.00 4.00 0.51
N ILE A 33 -28.02 4.82 0.21
CA ILE A 33 -28.60 4.90 -1.14
C ILE A 33 -27.58 5.50 -2.12
N LYS A 34 -26.92 6.59 -1.73
CA LYS A 34 -25.84 7.22 -2.52
C LYS A 34 -24.66 6.27 -2.77
N PHE A 35 -24.29 5.50 -1.76
CA PHE A 35 -23.27 4.47 -1.85
C PHE A 35 -23.68 3.37 -2.84
N ARG A 36 -24.89 2.84 -2.74
CA ARG A 36 -25.42 1.84 -3.68
C ARG A 36 -25.52 2.32 -5.13
N VAL A 37 -25.80 3.61 -5.34
CA VAL A 37 -25.79 4.20 -6.69
C VAL A 37 -24.37 4.36 -7.21
N ALA A 38 -23.41 4.78 -6.37
CA ALA A 38 -22.00 4.85 -6.75
C ALA A 38 -21.42 3.48 -7.14
N LEU A 39 -21.84 2.40 -6.47
CA LEU A 39 -21.50 1.01 -6.82
C LEU A 39 -21.98 0.60 -8.23
N ARG A 40 -22.96 1.28 -8.81
CA ARG A 40 -23.51 0.98 -10.15
C ARG A 40 -22.90 1.83 -11.27
N ILE A 41 -22.04 2.80 -10.94
CA ILE A 41 -21.37 3.62 -11.96
C ILE A 41 -20.19 2.80 -12.51
N PRO A 42 -20.13 2.52 -13.82
CA PRO A 42 -18.98 1.86 -14.42
C PRO A 42 -17.68 2.61 -14.12
N VAL A 43 -16.66 1.89 -13.67
CA VAL A 43 -15.39 2.45 -13.18
C VAL A 43 -14.75 3.44 -14.16
N ARG A 44 -14.89 3.20 -15.49
CA ARG A 44 -14.41 4.10 -16.55
C ARG A 44 -14.91 5.54 -16.43
N TYR A 45 -16.17 5.74 -16.00
CA TYR A 45 -16.73 7.08 -15.85
C TYR A 45 -16.21 7.77 -14.58
N VAL A 46 -15.90 7.00 -13.53
CA VAL A 46 -15.28 7.53 -12.32
C VAL A 46 -13.84 7.97 -12.61
N PHE A 47 -13.10 7.20 -13.41
CA PHE A 47 -11.80 7.61 -13.92
C PHE A 47 -11.90 8.89 -14.77
N ALA A 48 -12.83 8.95 -15.73
CA ALA A 48 -13.05 10.15 -16.55
C ALA A 48 -13.33 11.39 -15.69
N TRP A 49 -14.13 11.24 -14.62
CA TRP A 49 -14.39 12.33 -13.68
C TRP A 49 -13.14 12.78 -12.90
N ALA A 50 -12.27 11.85 -12.50
CA ALA A 50 -11.01 12.22 -11.84
C ALA A 50 -10.12 13.10 -12.75
N TYR A 51 -10.15 12.86 -14.07
CA TYR A 51 -9.49 13.74 -15.05
C TYR A 51 -10.17 15.11 -15.15
N ILE A 52 -11.51 15.20 -15.08
CA ILE A 52 -12.23 16.48 -15.09
C ILE A 52 -11.96 17.29 -13.81
N LYS A 53 -11.93 16.63 -12.64
CA LYS A 53 -11.57 17.26 -11.35
C LYS A 53 -10.14 17.81 -11.39
N ARG A 54 -9.23 17.12 -12.09
CA ARG A 54 -7.88 17.63 -12.37
C ARG A 54 -7.92 18.93 -13.16
N LEU A 55 -8.66 18.97 -14.28
CA LEU A 55 -8.74 20.15 -15.14
C LEU A 55 -9.34 21.37 -14.43
N THR A 56 -10.27 21.14 -13.51
CA THR A 56 -10.97 22.21 -12.76
C THR A 56 -10.25 22.65 -11.49
N GLY A 57 -9.20 21.93 -11.05
CA GLY A 57 -8.42 22.29 -9.86
C GLY A 57 -9.18 22.19 -8.52
N LEU A 58 -10.35 21.56 -8.51
CA LEU A 58 -11.26 21.44 -7.36
C LEU A 58 -10.78 20.37 -6.37
N TYR A 59 -9.63 20.60 -5.75
CA TYR A 59 -9.05 19.76 -4.71
C TYR A 59 -9.12 20.44 -3.34
N ALA A 60 -9.45 19.67 -2.31
CA ALA A 60 -9.41 20.14 -0.94
C ALA A 60 -7.99 20.62 -0.56
N LYS A 61 -7.89 21.60 0.34
CA LYS A 61 -6.63 22.22 0.78
C LYS A 61 -5.55 21.19 1.15
N GLY A 62 -5.93 20.12 1.85
CA GLY A 62 -5.00 19.04 2.24
C GLY A 62 -4.35 18.31 1.05
N TYR A 63 -5.10 18.05 -0.04
CA TYR A 63 -4.53 17.45 -1.25
C TYR A 63 -3.54 18.36 -1.94
N ARG A 64 -3.84 19.66 -1.97
CA ARG A 64 -2.94 20.65 -2.57
C ARG A 64 -1.62 20.75 -1.80
N LEU A 65 -1.68 20.76 -0.46
CA LEU A 65 -0.48 20.77 0.38
C LEU A 65 0.38 19.51 0.18
N ARG A 66 -0.24 18.32 0.20
CA ARG A 66 0.48 17.07 -0.10
C ARG A 66 1.07 17.05 -1.50
N ALA A 67 0.36 17.59 -2.49
CA ALA A 67 0.88 17.73 -3.85
C ALA A 67 2.11 18.66 -3.92
N CYS A 68 2.15 19.73 -3.13
CA CYS A 68 3.34 20.59 -3.04
C CYS A 68 4.56 19.83 -2.50
N VAL A 69 4.39 19.08 -1.41
CA VAL A 69 5.46 18.24 -0.83
C VAL A 69 5.91 17.19 -1.84
N ALA A 70 4.96 16.49 -2.47
CA ALA A 70 5.23 15.48 -3.49
C ALA A 70 6.02 16.02 -4.69
N ASN A 71 5.64 17.20 -5.19
CA ASN A 71 6.35 17.84 -6.29
C ASN A 71 7.76 18.31 -5.88
N ALA A 72 7.93 18.81 -4.65
CA ALA A 72 9.25 19.18 -4.15
C ALA A 72 10.18 17.96 -4.03
N ASN A 73 9.67 16.87 -3.47
CA ASN A 73 10.37 15.60 -3.36
C ASN A 73 10.74 15.03 -4.73
N GLN A 74 9.79 15.00 -5.67
CA GLN A 74 10.05 14.52 -7.03
C GLN A 74 11.11 15.36 -7.74
N ARG A 75 11.05 16.70 -7.68
CA ARG A 75 12.08 17.57 -8.27
C ARG A 75 13.46 17.35 -7.67
N CYS A 76 13.54 17.09 -6.36
CA CYS A 76 14.78 16.84 -5.66
C CYS A 76 15.40 15.47 -6.01
N LEU A 77 14.56 14.44 -6.15
CA LEU A 77 15.00 13.05 -6.28
C LEU A 77 15.11 12.60 -7.73
N LEU A 78 14.16 12.99 -8.57
CA LEU A 78 14.01 12.56 -9.96
C LEU A 78 13.66 13.78 -10.85
N PRO A 79 14.56 14.76 -11.05
CA PRO A 79 14.23 16.02 -11.72
C PRO A 79 13.71 15.88 -13.16
N GLN A 80 14.04 14.78 -13.83
CA GLN A 80 13.61 14.49 -15.20
C GLN A 80 12.23 13.81 -15.29
N SER A 81 11.64 13.40 -14.17
CA SER A 81 10.32 12.77 -14.16
C SER A 81 9.20 13.81 -14.05
N SER A 82 7.98 13.38 -14.34
CA SER A 82 6.78 14.20 -14.10
C SER A 82 5.83 13.45 -13.18
N LEU A 83 5.45 14.07 -12.07
CA LEU A 83 4.48 13.52 -11.13
C LEU A 83 3.21 14.38 -11.11
N ASN A 84 2.05 13.72 -11.19
CA ASN A 84 0.77 14.34 -10.88
C ASN A 84 0.17 13.69 -9.64
N TYR A 85 0.60 14.18 -8.47
CA TYR A 85 0.21 13.60 -7.19
C TYR A 85 -1.30 13.53 -6.99
N THR A 86 -2.06 14.56 -7.39
CA THR A 86 -3.52 14.57 -7.20
C THR A 86 -4.21 13.52 -8.07
N LEU A 87 -3.76 13.32 -9.31
CA LEU A 87 -4.26 12.26 -10.18
C LEU A 87 -3.95 10.88 -9.60
N THR A 88 -2.71 10.65 -9.17
CA THR A 88 -2.29 9.40 -8.52
C THR A 88 -3.13 9.10 -7.28
N ALA A 89 -3.35 10.09 -6.41
CA ALA A 89 -4.14 9.92 -5.20
C ALA A 89 -5.61 9.59 -5.49
N ASN A 90 -6.25 10.27 -6.47
CA ASN A 90 -7.62 9.91 -6.85
C ASN A 90 -7.68 8.50 -7.46
N ARG A 91 -6.71 8.12 -8.30
CA ARG A 91 -6.66 6.77 -8.89
C ARG A 91 -6.55 5.71 -7.80
N ARG A 92 -5.68 5.91 -6.82
CA ARG A 92 -5.56 5.06 -5.64
C ARG A 92 -6.91 4.86 -4.97
N GLU A 93 -7.60 5.95 -4.61
CA GLU A 93 -8.92 5.89 -3.93
C GLU A 93 -9.96 5.11 -4.74
N ILE A 94 -9.99 5.31 -6.06
CA ILE A 94 -10.89 4.58 -6.96
C ILE A 94 -10.57 3.08 -6.93
N ILE A 95 -9.31 2.70 -7.10
CA ILE A 95 -8.88 1.29 -7.10
C ILE A 95 -9.16 0.64 -5.75
N GLU A 96 -8.84 1.32 -4.64
CA GLU A 96 -9.11 0.83 -3.27
C GLU A 96 -10.60 0.61 -3.05
N PHE A 97 -11.44 1.56 -3.48
CA PHE A 97 -12.89 1.43 -3.38
C PHE A 97 -13.40 0.23 -4.17
N TYR A 98 -13.01 0.10 -5.44
CA TYR A 98 -13.55 -0.93 -6.33
C TYR A 98 -12.99 -2.33 -6.08
N SER A 99 -11.81 -2.45 -5.48
CA SER A 99 -11.24 -3.73 -5.03
C SER A 99 -11.84 -4.24 -3.71
N THR A 100 -12.56 -3.39 -2.96
CA THR A 100 -13.12 -3.76 -1.66
C THR A 100 -14.64 -3.64 -1.62
N TRP A 101 -15.16 -2.42 -1.68
CA TRP A 101 -16.59 -2.14 -1.56
C TRP A 101 -17.32 -2.23 -2.90
N GLY A 102 -16.69 -1.73 -3.96
CA GLY A 102 -17.21 -1.69 -5.32
C GLY A 102 -17.39 -3.06 -5.95
N GLN A 103 -16.47 -3.98 -5.66
CA GLN A 103 -16.40 -5.31 -6.25
C GLN A 103 -16.58 -5.27 -7.78
N ASP A 104 -15.92 -4.30 -8.44
CA ASP A 104 -16.00 -4.17 -9.90
C ASP A 104 -15.31 -5.36 -10.54
N THR A 105 -16.03 -6.09 -11.40
CA THR A 105 -15.55 -7.35 -11.97
C THR A 105 -14.30 -7.16 -12.82
N GLN A 106 -14.17 -6.04 -13.53
CA GLN A 106 -13.00 -5.77 -14.36
C GLN A 106 -11.77 -5.48 -13.51
N ILE A 107 -11.91 -4.69 -12.44
CA ILE A 107 -10.81 -4.44 -11.49
C ILE A 107 -10.41 -5.73 -10.78
N LEU A 108 -11.38 -6.54 -10.34
CA LEU A 108 -11.11 -7.80 -9.67
C LEU A 108 -10.39 -8.80 -10.59
N GLN A 109 -10.80 -8.91 -11.86
CA GLN A 109 -10.10 -9.74 -12.85
C GLN A 109 -8.64 -9.30 -13.05
N GLN A 110 -8.37 -7.99 -13.10
CA GLN A 110 -6.99 -7.49 -13.21
C GLN A 110 -6.17 -7.82 -11.96
N ILE A 111 -6.76 -7.72 -10.77
CA ILE A 111 -6.15 -8.15 -9.50
C ILE A 111 -5.86 -9.65 -9.52
N ASP A 112 -6.79 -10.47 -10.02
CA ASP A 112 -6.61 -11.92 -10.14
C ASP A 112 -5.46 -12.25 -11.10
N CYS A 113 -5.37 -11.58 -12.25
CA CYS A 113 -4.22 -11.74 -13.15
C CYS A 113 -2.89 -11.40 -12.45
N CYS A 114 -2.84 -10.33 -11.67
CA CYS A 114 -1.64 -9.98 -10.89
C CYS A 114 -1.31 -11.03 -9.82
N ALA A 115 -2.33 -11.57 -9.15
CA ALA A 115 -2.17 -12.63 -8.16
C ALA A 115 -1.66 -13.94 -8.78
N GLU A 116 -2.14 -14.31 -9.98
CA GLU A 116 -1.61 -15.45 -10.74
C GLU A 116 -0.13 -15.26 -11.08
N GLU A 117 0.27 -14.07 -11.53
CA GLU A 117 1.66 -13.78 -11.87
C GLU A 117 2.57 -13.87 -10.64
N LEU A 118 2.16 -13.31 -9.51
CA LEU A 118 2.87 -13.44 -8.24
C LEU A 118 2.92 -14.88 -7.74
N ARG A 119 1.81 -15.62 -7.88
CA ARG A 119 1.72 -17.02 -7.44
C ARG A 119 2.70 -17.92 -8.17
N ARG A 120 2.94 -17.69 -9.47
CA ARG A 120 3.92 -18.48 -10.23
C ARG A 120 5.32 -18.42 -9.62
N VAL A 121 5.77 -17.22 -9.27
CA VAL A 121 7.10 -17.02 -8.62
C VAL A 121 7.08 -17.55 -7.18
N ALA A 122 6.01 -17.29 -6.44
CA ALA A 122 5.87 -17.78 -5.06
C ALA A 122 5.87 -19.31 -4.98
N LYS A 123 5.25 -19.98 -5.95
CA LYS A 123 5.16 -21.44 -6.01
C LYS A 123 6.53 -22.10 -6.08
N GLU A 124 7.49 -21.54 -6.81
CA GLU A 124 8.85 -22.08 -6.90
C GLU A 124 9.54 -22.12 -5.54
N VAL A 125 9.36 -21.08 -4.71
CA VAL A 125 9.93 -20.99 -3.36
C VAL A 125 9.23 -21.97 -2.40
N VAL A 126 7.90 -22.02 -2.46
CA VAL A 126 7.08 -22.88 -1.58
C VAL A 126 7.29 -24.36 -1.90
N ASP A 127 7.34 -24.74 -3.18
CA ASP A 127 7.59 -26.13 -3.61
C ASP A 127 8.99 -26.61 -3.18
N ALA A 128 9.96 -25.69 -3.04
CA ALA A 128 11.29 -25.96 -2.49
C ALA A 128 11.32 -26.08 -0.94
N GLY A 129 10.17 -25.97 -0.27
CA GLY A 129 10.06 -26.05 1.19
C GLY A 129 10.68 -24.86 1.93
N THR A 130 10.90 -23.75 1.23
CA THR A 130 11.50 -22.55 1.81
C THR A 130 10.40 -21.60 2.32
N PRO A 131 10.49 -21.12 3.58
CA PRO A 131 9.59 -20.07 4.08
C PRO A 131 9.59 -18.84 3.17
N LEU A 132 8.44 -18.18 3.03
CA LEU A 132 8.26 -17.08 2.07
C LEU A 132 7.70 -15.82 2.76
N ILE A 133 8.30 -14.68 2.46
CA ILE A 133 7.75 -13.35 2.73
C ILE A 133 7.42 -12.67 1.40
N LEU A 134 6.18 -12.20 1.26
CA LEU A 134 5.76 -11.34 0.16
C LEU A 134 5.95 -9.88 0.56
N ALA A 135 6.76 -9.15 -0.20
CA ALA A 135 7.22 -7.82 0.15
C ALA A 135 6.74 -6.76 -0.86
N PRO A 136 5.48 -6.28 -0.75
CA PRO A 136 4.99 -5.20 -1.60
C PRO A 136 5.76 -3.90 -1.37
N LEU A 137 5.83 -3.06 -2.41
CA LEU A 137 6.13 -1.64 -2.27
C LEU A 137 4.84 -0.82 -2.21
N HIS A 138 4.86 0.36 -1.59
CA HIS A 138 3.72 1.28 -1.53
C HIS A 138 3.50 1.96 -2.89
N MET A 139 3.04 1.18 -3.87
CA MET A 139 2.77 1.63 -5.23
C MET A 139 1.33 1.34 -5.65
N MET A 140 0.71 2.33 -6.30
CA MET A 140 -0.65 2.34 -6.83
C MET A 140 -1.75 2.19 -5.77
N SER A 141 -1.74 1.14 -4.95
CA SER A 141 -2.68 0.89 -3.86
C SER A 141 -2.17 -0.19 -2.91
N ASP A 142 -1.99 0.18 -1.63
CA ASP A 142 -1.56 -0.75 -0.56
C ASP A 142 -2.61 -1.86 -0.36
N VAL A 143 -3.89 -1.49 -0.46
CA VAL A 143 -5.04 -2.40 -0.40
C VAL A 143 -4.97 -3.45 -1.49
N ALA A 144 -4.83 -3.03 -2.74
CA ALA A 144 -4.76 -3.95 -3.87
C ALA A 144 -3.52 -4.85 -3.77
N ALA A 145 -2.38 -4.32 -3.31
CA ALA A 145 -1.17 -5.11 -3.11
C ALA A 145 -1.36 -6.22 -2.07
N VAL A 146 -2.05 -5.94 -0.96
CA VAL A 146 -2.40 -6.95 0.05
C VAL A 146 -3.39 -7.99 -0.50
N ILE A 147 -4.40 -7.58 -1.28
CA ILE A 147 -5.33 -8.52 -1.93
C ILE A 147 -4.56 -9.46 -2.87
N VAL A 148 -3.68 -8.90 -3.71
CA VAL A 148 -2.85 -9.66 -4.64
C VAL A 148 -1.95 -10.66 -3.89
N ALA A 149 -1.26 -10.23 -2.85
CA ALA A 149 -0.41 -11.11 -2.03
C ALA A 149 -1.22 -12.22 -1.32
N SER A 150 -2.36 -11.86 -0.74
CA SER A 150 -3.27 -12.81 -0.07
C SER A 150 -3.80 -13.87 -1.03
N ARG A 151 -4.16 -13.49 -2.27
CA ARG A 151 -4.61 -14.43 -3.30
C ARG A 151 -3.47 -15.26 -3.87
N ALA A 152 -2.28 -14.68 -4.01
CA ALA A 152 -1.13 -15.37 -4.56
C ALA A 152 -0.60 -16.47 -3.63
N ASN A 153 -0.66 -16.25 -2.32
CA ASN A 153 -0.20 -17.24 -1.35
C ASN A 153 -1.27 -18.34 -1.14
N PRO A 154 -0.94 -19.63 -1.33
CA PRO A 154 -1.88 -20.72 -1.05
C PRO A 154 -2.21 -20.87 0.44
N ILE A 155 -1.39 -20.29 1.32
CA ILE A 155 -1.57 -20.35 2.77
C ILE A 155 -1.94 -18.96 3.30
N LYS A 156 -2.81 -18.94 4.32
CA LYS A 156 -3.21 -17.71 5.01
C LYS A 156 -1.97 -16.91 5.43
N SER A 157 -2.02 -15.59 5.24
CA SER A 157 -0.90 -14.69 5.51
C SER A 157 -1.19 -13.71 6.65
N THR A 158 -0.14 -13.31 7.36
CA THR A 158 -0.18 -12.18 8.30
C THR A 158 0.47 -10.95 7.67
N VAL A 159 -0.24 -9.82 7.69
CA VAL A 159 0.26 -8.52 7.23
C VAL A 159 0.84 -7.77 8.43
N VAL A 160 2.10 -7.35 8.33
CA VAL A 160 2.74 -6.50 9.35
C VAL A 160 2.49 -5.04 8.99
N VAL A 161 1.92 -4.28 9.93
CA VAL A 161 1.55 -2.87 9.75
C VAL A 161 2.10 -1.97 10.87
N SER A 162 2.32 -0.70 10.57
CA SER A 162 2.56 0.34 11.59
C SER A 162 1.24 0.80 12.23
N SER A 163 1.31 1.47 13.40
CA SER A 163 0.19 1.81 14.31
C SER A 163 -1.07 2.38 13.66
N ASN A 164 -0.97 3.00 12.49
CA ASN A 164 -2.06 3.74 11.85
C ASN A 164 -2.77 2.97 10.73
N ALA A 165 -2.30 1.78 10.32
CA ALA A 165 -3.00 1.00 9.28
C ALA A 165 -4.20 0.20 9.81
N ASN A 166 -4.36 0.10 11.14
CA ASN A 166 -5.51 -0.53 11.79
C ASN A 166 -6.84 0.23 11.53
N GLU A 167 -6.80 1.39 10.88
CA GLU A 167 -8.00 2.09 10.39
C GLU A 167 -8.69 1.36 9.23
N TRP A 168 -8.10 0.30 8.66
CA TRP A 168 -8.83 -0.59 7.76
C TRP A 168 -9.87 -1.41 8.53
N ASN A 169 -11.08 -0.86 8.58
CA ASN A 169 -12.26 -1.45 9.20
C ASN A 169 -12.43 -2.92 8.77
N ALA A 170 -12.57 -3.84 9.73
CA ALA A 170 -12.80 -5.28 9.51
C ALA A 170 -13.89 -5.57 8.46
N ARG A 171 -14.87 -4.66 8.35
CA ARG A 171 -15.93 -4.73 7.35
C ARG A 171 -15.45 -4.59 5.90
N ALA A 172 -14.50 -3.69 5.61
CA ALA A 172 -13.94 -3.55 4.27
C ALA A 172 -13.09 -4.77 3.89
N ARG A 173 -12.46 -5.43 4.88
CA ARG A 173 -11.70 -6.68 4.68
C ARG A 173 -12.60 -7.86 4.34
N ALA A 174 -13.67 -8.04 5.11
CA ALA A 174 -14.68 -9.06 4.84
C ALA A 174 -15.33 -8.87 3.45
N GLN A 175 -15.53 -7.62 3.02
CA GLN A 175 -16.11 -7.34 1.70
C GLN A 175 -15.11 -7.48 0.55
N GLY A 176 -13.83 -7.16 0.76
CA GLY A 176 -12.76 -7.43 -0.21
C GLY A 176 -12.39 -8.91 -0.34
N ASN A 177 -13.01 -9.79 0.47
CA ASN A 177 -12.68 -11.21 0.61
C ASN A 177 -11.18 -11.42 0.89
N ILE A 178 -10.62 -10.63 1.82
CA ILE A 178 -9.20 -10.67 2.17
C ILE A 178 -9.04 -11.55 3.41
N ASP A 179 -8.50 -12.75 3.24
CA ASP A 179 -8.19 -13.66 4.36
C ASP A 179 -6.75 -13.46 4.84
N VAL A 180 -6.54 -12.39 5.61
CA VAL A 180 -5.26 -12.08 6.26
C VAL A 180 -5.45 -11.60 7.69
N ASP A 181 -4.51 -11.97 8.54
CA ASP A 181 -4.41 -11.41 9.90
C ASP A 181 -3.51 -10.17 9.87
N TYR A 182 -3.73 -9.21 10.79
CA TYR A 182 -2.94 -7.98 10.86
C TYR A 182 -2.18 -7.93 12.19
N CYS A 183 -0.88 -7.62 12.12
CA CYS A 183 -0.02 -7.42 13.29
C CYS A 183 0.50 -5.98 13.30
N SER A 184 0.09 -5.18 14.29
CA SER A 184 0.50 -3.78 14.45
C SER A 184 1.73 -3.67 15.36
N VAL A 185 2.79 -2.97 14.92
CA VAL A 185 4.11 -2.96 15.61
C VAL A 185 4.23 -1.90 16.73
N GLU A 186 3.29 -0.95 16.83
CA GLU A 186 3.46 0.27 17.66
C GLU A 186 2.50 0.42 18.85
N GLN A 187 1.58 -0.52 19.11
CA GLN A 187 0.80 -0.48 20.35
C GLN A 187 1.57 -1.18 21.48
N ASN A 188 1.90 -0.41 22.50
CA ASN A 188 2.75 -0.78 23.62
C ASN A 188 2.02 -1.70 24.64
N THR A 189 1.37 -2.76 24.17
CA THR A 189 0.76 -3.78 25.02
C THR A 189 1.52 -5.09 24.82
N HIS A 190 1.86 -5.76 25.92
CA HIS A 190 2.65 -7.01 25.98
C HIS A 190 2.21 -8.14 25.00
N GLY A 191 1.02 -8.04 24.38
CA GLY A 191 0.51 -8.99 23.39
C GLY A 191 1.06 -8.85 21.95
N ILE A 192 1.65 -7.71 21.56
CA ILE A 192 2.11 -7.50 20.17
C ILE A 192 3.43 -8.19 19.87
N GLY A 193 4.38 -8.16 20.81
CA GLY A 193 5.60 -8.96 20.70
C GLY A 193 5.27 -10.45 20.57
N LEU A 194 4.24 -10.91 21.29
CA LEU A 194 3.75 -12.28 21.20
C LEU A 194 3.11 -12.56 19.84
N SER A 195 2.25 -11.68 19.33
CA SER A 195 1.60 -11.86 18.02
C SER A 195 2.61 -11.90 16.86
N LEU A 196 3.62 -11.02 16.85
CA LEU A 196 4.65 -11.02 15.82
C LEU A 196 5.59 -12.24 15.96
N ALA A 197 5.93 -12.63 17.19
CA ALA A 197 6.72 -13.83 17.44
C ALA A 197 6.01 -15.10 16.98
N THR A 198 4.72 -15.26 17.30
CA THR A 198 3.89 -16.38 16.81
C THR A 198 3.83 -16.38 15.29
N ALA A 199 3.61 -15.22 14.65
CA ALA A 199 3.63 -15.15 13.19
C ALA A 199 4.99 -15.57 12.60
N CYS A 200 6.11 -15.24 13.26
CA CYS A 200 7.43 -15.68 12.81
C CYS A 200 7.64 -17.18 12.97
N ILE A 201 7.13 -17.80 14.04
CA ILE A 201 7.17 -19.25 14.24
C ILE A 201 6.37 -19.93 13.12
N ASP A 202 5.11 -19.53 12.92
CA ASP A 202 4.24 -20.10 11.88
C ASP A 202 4.86 -19.99 10.48
N VAL A 203 5.51 -18.85 10.18
CA VAL A 203 6.20 -18.64 8.91
C VAL A 203 7.41 -19.56 8.79
N SER A 204 8.20 -19.71 9.85
CA SER A 204 9.36 -20.60 9.86
C SER A 204 8.98 -22.07 9.68
N GLU A 205 7.81 -22.46 10.18
CA GLU A 205 7.23 -23.80 10.03
C GLU A 205 6.51 -23.99 8.68
N GLY A 206 6.38 -22.93 7.88
CA GLY A 206 5.67 -22.97 6.60
C GLY A 206 4.15 -23.10 6.72
N THR A 207 3.59 -22.89 7.92
CA THR A 207 2.13 -22.98 8.18
C THR A 207 1.40 -21.65 7.95
N ARG A 208 2.15 -20.57 7.67
CA ARG A 208 1.61 -19.23 7.43
C ARG A 208 2.54 -18.40 6.54
N GLY A 209 1.94 -17.50 5.76
CA GLY A 209 2.69 -16.48 5.01
C GLY A 209 2.90 -15.19 5.79
N LEU A 210 3.87 -14.38 5.36
CA LEU A 210 4.06 -13.02 5.87
C LEU A 210 4.02 -12.00 4.74
N ILE A 211 3.34 -10.88 4.96
CA ILE A 211 3.30 -9.75 4.05
C ILE A 211 3.88 -8.53 4.77
N VAL A 212 4.94 -7.94 4.21
CA VAL A 212 5.65 -6.80 4.83
C VAL A 212 6.00 -5.77 3.77
N PHE A 213 5.48 -4.55 3.90
CA PHE A 213 5.86 -3.48 2.97
C PHE A 213 7.33 -3.09 3.13
N ALA A 214 8.06 -3.06 2.02
CA ALA A 214 9.52 -3.00 2.05
C ALA A 214 10.11 -1.59 2.00
N ASP A 215 9.34 -0.61 1.55
CA ASP A 215 9.80 0.75 1.22
C ASP A 215 9.38 1.81 2.24
N MET A 216 9.01 1.39 3.45
CA MET A 216 8.58 2.30 4.52
C MET A 216 9.63 3.41 4.75
N VAL A 217 9.19 4.67 4.62
CA VAL A 217 10.08 5.80 4.87
C VAL A 217 10.27 6.05 6.37
N PRO A 218 11.45 6.52 6.79
CA PRO A 218 11.76 6.88 8.16
C PRO A 218 10.73 7.75 8.90
N ASP A 219 10.00 8.64 8.20
CA ASP A 219 8.99 9.55 8.78
C ASP A 219 7.88 8.78 9.54
N TYR A 220 7.55 7.56 9.11
CA TYR A 220 6.59 6.69 9.80
C TYR A 220 7.08 6.19 11.15
N SER A 221 8.40 6.02 11.33
CA SER A 221 8.98 5.47 12.55
C SER A 221 9.49 6.55 13.52
N MET A 222 9.56 7.83 13.10
CA MET A 222 10.11 8.94 13.91
C MET A 222 9.22 9.35 15.10
N ARG A 223 7.97 8.85 15.18
CA ARG A 223 7.06 9.16 16.28
C ARG A 223 7.29 8.34 17.55
N SER A 224 8.20 7.36 17.52
CA SER A 224 8.67 6.66 18.71
C SER A 224 10.11 7.06 19.01
N SER A 225 10.33 7.62 20.19
CA SER A 225 11.52 8.37 20.57
C SER A 225 12.80 7.54 20.78
N ASP A 226 12.83 6.24 20.42
CA ASP A 226 13.79 5.32 21.05
C ASP A 226 14.56 4.32 20.15
N LYS A 227 14.50 4.39 18.81
CA LYS A 227 15.15 3.33 17.99
C LYS A 227 15.91 3.81 16.76
N ALA A 228 17.10 4.36 16.98
CA ALA A 228 18.16 4.39 15.97
C ALA A 228 18.52 2.97 15.46
N GLN A 229 18.23 1.91 16.22
CA GLN A 229 18.51 0.51 15.85
C GLN A 229 17.56 -0.08 14.79
N ASP A 230 16.42 0.56 14.51
CA ASP A 230 15.45 0.04 13.55
C ASP A 230 15.72 0.48 12.11
N LYS A 231 16.81 1.20 11.86
CA LYS A 231 17.23 1.64 10.52
C LYS A 231 18.65 1.16 10.21
N PHE A 232 18.98 1.01 8.94
CA PHE A 232 20.36 0.80 8.50
C PHE A 232 20.78 1.83 7.47
N LEU A 233 22.04 2.25 7.57
CA LEU A 233 22.68 3.10 6.59
C LEU A 233 22.92 2.32 5.29
N CYS A 234 22.55 2.93 4.18
CA CYS A 234 22.75 2.45 2.82
C CYS A 234 22.96 3.63 1.87
N ARG A 235 23.08 3.36 0.57
CA ARG A 235 23.11 4.39 -0.47
C ARG A 235 21.90 4.20 -1.38
N MET A 236 21.10 5.24 -1.55
CA MET A 236 20.00 5.28 -2.52
C MET A 236 20.03 6.62 -3.26
N PHE A 237 19.67 6.61 -4.54
CA PHE A 237 19.69 7.77 -5.43
C PHE A 237 21.01 8.52 -5.38
N ASN A 238 22.10 7.73 -5.31
CA ASN A 238 23.47 8.21 -5.17
C ASN A 238 23.76 9.06 -3.90
N ARG A 239 22.98 8.91 -2.84
CA ARG A 239 23.11 9.66 -1.57
C ARG A 239 23.10 8.71 -0.36
N PRO A 240 23.74 9.08 0.77
CA PRO A 240 23.55 8.37 2.04
C PRO A 240 22.07 8.33 2.42
N SER A 241 21.57 7.17 2.87
CA SER A 241 20.14 6.95 3.12
C SER A 241 19.91 5.96 4.25
N TYR A 242 18.73 6.03 4.86
CA TYR A 242 18.30 5.13 5.91
C TYR A 242 17.04 4.37 5.51
N LEU A 243 17.12 3.04 5.59
CA LEU A 243 15.99 2.14 5.38
C LEU A 243 15.65 1.39 6.67
N HIS A 244 14.38 1.04 6.83
CA HIS A 244 13.92 0.27 7.98
C HIS A 244 14.45 -1.17 7.95
N ASN A 245 14.93 -1.67 9.09
CA ASN A 245 15.50 -3.00 9.25
C ASN A 245 14.46 -4.12 9.43
N GLY A 246 13.17 -3.79 9.62
CA GLY A 246 12.12 -4.74 9.96
C GLY A 246 12.07 -5.97 9.03
N LEU A 247 11.99 -5.76 7.72
CA LEU A 247 11.98 -6.85 6.73
C LEU A 247 13.26 -7.70 6.78
N ILE A 248 14.42 -7.07 6.96
CA ILE A 248 15.71 -7.77 7.08
C ILE A 248 15.75 -8.64 8.34
N ARG A 249 15.23 -8.13 9.46
CA ARG A 249 15.18 -8.88 10.73
C ARG A 249 14.20 -10.04 10.62
N LEU A 250 13.00 -9.79 10.09
CA LEU A 250 11.96 -10.80 9.92
C LEU A 250 12.44 -11.94 9.02
N SER A 251 12.96 -11.62 7.82
CA SER A 251 13.50 -12.64 6.90
C SER A 251 14.63 -13.47 7.52
N LYS A 252 15.52 -12.87 8.32
CA LYS A 252 16.58 -13.61 9.02
C LYS A 252 16.05 -14.53 10.12
N VAL A 253 15.11 -14.06 10.92
CA VAL A 253 14.51 -14.85 12.00
C VAL A 253 13.76 -16.05 11.43
N THR A 254 13.04 -15.85 10.33
CA THR A 254 12.24 -16.91 9.70
C THR A 254 13.03 -17.74 8.69
N LYS A 255 14.27 -17.33 8.36
CA LYS A 255 15.06 -17.84 7.22
C LYS A 255 14.28 -17.82 5.90
N ALA A 256 13.35 -16.89 5.77
CA ALA A 256 12.44 -16.83 4.64
C ALA A 256 13.03 -16.05 3.47
N ASP A 257 12.89 -16.61 2.28
CA ASP A 257 13.17 -15.89 1.05
C ASP A 257 12.08 -14.83 0.84
N VAL A 258 12.47 -13.74 0.18
CA VAL A 258 11.64 -12.55 0.02
C VAL A 258 11.35 -12.32 -1.44
N ILE A 259 10.08 -12.27 -1.82
CA ILE A 259 9.64 -11.85 -3.15
C ILE A 259 9.18 -10.40 -3.06
N PHE A 260 9.93 -9.52 -3.69
CA PHE A 260 9.53 -8.13 -3.85
C PHE A 260 8.60 -7.99 -5.04
N PHE A 261 7.57 -7.16 -4.88
CA PHE A 261 6.70 -6.81 -6.00
C PHE A 261 6.09 -5.43 -5.81
N HIS A 262 5.57 -4.87 -6.88
CA HIS A 262 4.77 -3.67 -6.81
C HIS A 262 3.70 -3.66 -7.91
N LEU A 263 2.59 -2.99 -7.61
CA LEU A 263 1.56 -2.74 -8.61
C LEU A 263 1.83 -1.40 -9.29
N TYR A 264 1.45 -1.30 -10.55
CA TYR A 264 1.48 -0.05 -11.30
C TYR A 264 0.28 0.02 -12.23
N TYR A 265 -0.07 1.23 -12.66
CA TYR A 265 -1.21 1.42 -13.53
C TYR A 265 -0.76 1.96 -14.90
N ASP A 266 -1.03 1.16 -15.92
CA ASP A 266 -0.84 1.50 -17.32
C ASP A 266 -2.06 1.00 -18.09
N GLN A 267 -3.10 1.86 -18.14
CA GLN A 267 -4.46 1.60 -18.65
C GLN A 267 -5.24 0.50 -17.90
N GLN A 268 -4.54 -0.42 -17.26
CA GLN A 268 -5.00 -1.49 -16.40
C GLN A 268 -4.04 -1.64 -15.21
N ILE A 269 -4.50 -2.34 -14.18
CA ILE A 269 -3.64 -2.75 -13.07
C ILE A 269 -2.67 -3.83 -13.59
N LYS A 270 -1.38 -3.60 -13.37
CA LYS A 270 -0.31 -4.54 -13.70
C LYS A 270 0.57 -4.73 -12.47
N ILE A 271 1.34 -5.80 -12.46
CA ILE A 271 2.31 -6.12 -11.42
C ILE A 271 3.71 -6.22 -12.02
N ARG A 272 4.71 -5.87 -11.20
CA ARG A 272 6.10 -6.25 -11.42
C ARG A 272 6.51 -7.16 -10.27
N VAL A 273 6.84 -8.41 -10.59
CA VAL A 273 7.34 -9.39 -9.61
C VAL A 273 8.83 -9.57 -9.84
N LEU A 274 9.62 -9.48 -8.77
CA LEU A 274 11.06 -9.75 -8.80
C LEU A 274 11.33 -11.21 -8.41
N PRO A 275 12.45 -11.80 -8.85
CA PRO A 275 12.88 -13.11 -8.36
C PRO A 275 12.99 -13.14 -6.83
N ALA A 276 12.81 -14.31 -6.24
CA ALA A 276 12.99 -14.49 -4.81
C ALA A 276 14.44 -14.18 -4.40
N ILE A 277 14.58 -13.37 -3.35
CA ILE A 277 15.87 -13.00 -2.78
C ILE A 277 16.04 -13.75 -1.46
N SER A 278 17.15 -14.48 -1.34
CA SER A 278 17.46 -15.17 -0.09
C SER A 278 17.55 -14.22 1.09
N TYR A 279 17.06 -14.63 2.26
CA TYR A 279 17.13 -13.84 3.52
C TYR A 279 18.54 -13.29 3.81
N LYS A 280 19.59 -13.97 3.32
CA LYS A 280 20.98 -13.55 3.47
C LYS A 280 21.32 -12.28 2.67
N ASN A 281 20.66 -12.07 1.54
CA ASN A 281 20.95 -11.01 0.58
C ASN A 281 19.96 -9.84 0.63
N VAL A 282 18.83 -9.97 1.32
CA VAL A 282 17.77 -8.93 1.42
C VAL A 282 18.35 -7.55 1.76
N ARG A 283 19.27 -7.46 2.73
CA ARG A 283 19.89 -6.18 3.13
C ARG A 283 20.62 -5.47 1.97
N ASN A 284 21.27 -6.24 1.10
CA ASN A 284 22.09 -5.71 0.03
C ASN A 284 21.24 -5.32 -1.19
N GLU A 285 20.20 -6.11 -1.48
CA GLU A 285 19.32 -5.91 -2.64
C GLU A 285 18.23 -4.85 -2.40
N LEU A 286 17.73 -4.73 -1.18
CA LEU A 286 16.59 -3.86 -0.84
C LEU A 286 16.71 -2.41 -1.33
N PRO A 287 17.85 -1.70 -1.15
CA PRO A 287 18.01 -0.33 -1.65
C PRO A 287 17.80 -0.25 -3.17
N GLY A 288 18.41 -1.17 -3.93
CA GLY A 288 18.32 -1.20 -5.38
C GLY A 288 16.91 -1.51 -5.88
N VAL A 289 16.21 -2.44 -5.21
CA VAL A 289 14.81 -2.79 -5.51
C VAL A 289 13.89 -1.57 -5.40
N ILE A 290 13.99 -0.84 -4.27
CA ILE A 290 13.15 0.34 -4.03
C ILE A 290 13.49 1.46 -5.03
N GLU A 291 14.77 1.75 -5.22
CA GLU A 291 15.24 2.80 -6.12
C GLU A 291 14.82 2.53 -7.57
N GLN A 292 14.95 1.30 -8.04
CA GLN A 292 14.53 0.90 -9.38
C GLN A 292 13.03 1.09 -9.58
N ALA A 293 12.21 0.65 -8.63
CA ALA A 293 10.76 0.77 -8.72
C ALA A 293 10.30 2.24 -8.77
N ILE A 294 10.84 3.08 -7.88
CA ILE A 294 10.53 4.52 -7.85
C ILE A 294 11.01 5.22 -9.13
N THR A 295 12.17 4.85 -9.65
CA THR A 295 12.72 5.45 -10.88
C THR A 295 11.92 5.04 -12.11
N GLN A 296 11.48 3.78 -12.20
CA GLN A 296 10.75 3.26 -13.35
C GLN A 296 9.26 3.66 -13.35
N PHE A 297 8.64 3.74 -12.17
CA PHE A 297 7.22 4.07 -12.02
C PHE A 297 6.99 5.19 -10.99
N PRO A 298 7.59 6.38 -11.18
CA PRO A 298 7.53 7.46 -10.21
C PRO A 298 6.09 7.91 -9.95
N GLN A 299 5.21 7.88 -10.94
CA GLN A 299 3.81 8.25 -10.80
C GLN A 299 2.99 7.33 -9.90
N ASP A 300 3.47 6.11 -9.63
CA ASP A 300 2.74 5.09 -8.88
C ASP A 300 3.19 5.00 -7.42
N TRP A 301 4.37 5.51 -7.07
CA TRP A 301 4.83 5.51 -5.68
C TRP A 301 3.96 6.42 -4.79
N LEU A 302 3.44 5.89 -3.69
CA LEU A 302 2.42 6.57 -2.87
C LEU A 302 3.01 7.50 -1.80
N LEU A 303 4.29 7.35 -1.49
CA LEU A 303 4.93 8.02 -0.35
C LEU A 303 5.56 9.38 -0.69
N TRP A 304 5.36 9.91 -1.89
CA TRP A 304 5.89 11.23 -2.28
C TRP A 304 5.49 12.37 -1.34
N HIS A 305 4.37 12.25 -0.63
CA HIS A 305 3.87 13.29 0.27
C HIS A 305 4.52 13.32 1.66
N GLN A 306 5.46 12.42 1.94
CA GLN A 306 6.16 12.33 3.22
C GLN A 306 7.22 13.45 3.33
N HIS A 307 7.42 13.98 4.54
CA HIS A 307 8.32 15.11 4.74
C HIS A 307 9.79 14.68 4.75
N CYS A 308 10.04 13.47 5.27
CA CYS A 308 11.32 12.81 5.16
C CYS A 308 11.13 11.54 4.33
N LEU A 309 11.77 11.48 3.16
CA LEU A 309 11.95 10.23 2.44
C LEU A 309 13.05 9.40 3.15
N TYR A 310 14.01 8.86 2.42
CA TYR A 310 15.10 8.05 2.99
C TYR A 310 16.29 8.88 3.51
N PHE A 311 16.25 10.21 3.37
CA PHE A 311 17.35 11.12 3.69
C PHE A 311 17.01 11.91 4.95
N ILE A 312 17.65 11.57 6.07
CA ILE A 312 17.57 12.32 7.32
C ILE A 312 18.90 13.03 7.50
N ASN A 313 18.86 14.34 7.73
CA ASN A 313 20.03 15.08 8.22
C ASN A 313 20.11 14.81 9.73
N GLU A 314 21.13 14.07 10.15
CA GLU A 314 21.53 13.98 11.56
C GLU A 314 22.31 15.23 11.98
#